data_AF-A0A2E8KH48-F1
#
_entry.id   AF-A0A2E8KH48-F1
#
_cell.length_a   1.000
_cell.length_b   1.000
_cell.length_c   1.000
_cell.angle_alpha   90.00
_cell.angle_beta   90.00
_cell.angle_gamma   90.00
#
_symmetry.space_group_name_H-M   'P 1'
#
loop_
_entity.id
_entity.type
_entity.pdbx_description
1 polymer ?
#
loop_
_entity_poly.entity_id
_entity_poly.type
_entity_poly.pdbx_seq_one_letter_code
_entity_poly.pdbx_strand_id
1 'polypeptide(L)'
;MVKSGSSVITWVYFIVNKCQFLVKGSFFILNDLCRVNVLLFLARFKPDNAVIKRSIKPIALILSCLLLASCSSLKVELRDWPANWPSESYFQAVYDRDQANQADQSYAEYIVWVKRFYSGWVFYPSGWDGMVEQLLATKEDPVLQAWFRQEMLALGARISSEWAKDDNHRLINSRHLLNWSDAVRRSVAQGQEEWLLAEINQDVAGLLNGSITASSIEEKRYFSRSSDGDERDDEFDF
;
A
#
# COMPACT_ATOMS: atom_id res chain seq x y z
N MET A 1 33.50 -22.61 42.31
CA MET A 1 33.79 -22.19 40.93
C MET A 1 32.55 -22.40 40.08
N VAL A 2 31.73 -21.35 39.92
CA VAL A 2 30.52 -21.38 39.08
C VAL A 2 30.92 -20.86 37.70
N LYS A 3 30.91 -21.72 36.68
CA LYS A 3 31.11 -21.28 35.29
C LYS A 3 29.75 -21.02 34.64
N SER A 4 29.58 -19.75 34.30
CA SER A 4 28.47 -19.11 33.60
C SER A 4 28.12 -19.83 32.28
N GLY A 5 26.90 -20.36 32.23
CA GLY A 5 26.19 -20.63 30.98
C GLY A 5 25.34 -19.41 30.63
N SER A 6 25.90 -18.44 29.92
CA SER A 6 25.13 -17.34 29.35
C SER A 6 24.87 -17.62 27.88
N SER A 7 23.60 -17.87 27.63
CA SER A 7 22.98 -18.36 26.41
C SER A 7 23.12 -17.39 25.24
N VAL A 8 23.37 -17.96 24.05
CA VAL A 8 23.23 -17.34 22.72
C VAL A 8 21.87 -16.62 22.55
N ILE A 9 20.86 -17.02 23.33
CA ILE A 9 19.53 -16.38 23.38
C ILE A 9 19.62 -14.90 23.82
N THR A 10 20.57 -14.53 24.69
CA THR A 10 20.70 -13.16 25.20
C THR A 10 21.25 -12.20 24.14
N TRP A 11 22.12 -12.68 23.25
CA TRP A 11 22.67 -11.88 22.14
C TRP A 11 21.64 -11.67 21.03
N VAL A 12 20.77 -12.66 20.77
CA VAL A 12 19.68 -12.53 19.79
C VAL A 12 18.63 -11.51 20.27
N TYR A 13 18.30 -11.49 21.56
CA TYR A 13 17.39 -10.49 22.12
C TYR A 13 17.95 -9.05 22.06
N PHE A 14 19.27 -8.88 22.21
CA PHE A 14 19.89 -7.55 22.19
C PHE A 14 19.98 -6.94 20.78
N ILE A 15 20.17 -7.78 19.75
CA ILE A 15 20.18 -7.33 18.34
C ILE A 15 18.75 -7.04 17.85
N VAL A 16 17.76 -7.86 18.24
CA VAL A 16 16.35 -7.64 17.88
C VAL A 16 15.80 -6.36 18.49
N ASN A 17 16.15 -6.03 19.75
CA ASN A 17 15.69 -4.79 20.39
C ASN A 17 16.32 -3.51 19.82
N LYS A 18 17.57 -3.57 19.32
CA LYS A 18 18.20 -2.41 18.67
C LYS A 18 17.70 -2.17 17.24
N CYS A 19 17.24 -3.21 16.53
CA CYS A 19 16.58 -3.04 15.23
C CYS A 19 15.14 -2.49 15.34
N GLN A 20 14.46 -2.69 16.48
CA GLN A 20 13.11 -2.16 16.70
C GLN A 20 13.07 -0.62 16.82
N PHE A 21 14.17 0.04 17.19
CA PHE A 21 14.17 1.49 17.40
C PHE A 21 14.46 2.33 16.15
N LEU A 22 14.98 1.73 15.08
CA LEU A 22 15.40 2.45 13.85
C LEU A 22 14.42 2.30 12.68
N VAL A 23 13.30 1.58 12.86
CA VAL A 23 12.32 1.34 11.79
C VAL A 23 10.91 1.58 12.33
N LYS A 24 10.62 2.83 12.66
CA LYS A 24 9.23 3.29 12.83
C LYS A 24 8.67 3.54 11.44
N GLY A 25 7.85 2.62 10.93
CA GLY A 25 6.99 2.97 9.79
C GLY A 25 6.52 1.83 8.89
N SER A 26 7.14 0.64 8.88
CA SER A 26 6.83 -0.30 7.79
C SER A 26 7.04 -1.78 8.08
N PHE A 27 6.69 -2.32 9.25
CA PHE A 27 6.70 -3.78 9.43
C PHE A 27 5.68 -4.24 10.47
N PHE A 28 4.39 -4.31 10.08
CA PHE A 28 3.41 -5.06 10.87
C PHE A 28 2.85 -6.31 10.16
N ILE A 29 3.22 -6.58 8.89
CA ILE A 29 2.50 -7.60 8.10
C ILE A 29 3.38 -8.76 7.61
N LEU A 30 4.71 -8.66 7.65
CA LEU A 30 5.60 -9.77 7.25
C LEU A 30 6.01 -10.71 8.39
N ASN A 31 5.61 -10.44 9.63
CA ASN A 31 6.16 -11.19 10.78
C ASN A 31 5.50 -12.57 10.99
N ASP A 32 4.25 -12.77 10.59
CA ASP A 32 3.53 -14.01 10.92
C ASP A 32 3.65 -15.12 9.87
N LEU A 33 3.74 -14.81 8.58
CA LEU A 33 3.86 -15.83 7.53
C LEU A 33 5.27 -16.42 7.41
N CYS A 34 6.32 -15.66 7.75
CA CYS A 34 7.70 -16.16 7.75
C CYS A 34 8.02 -17.02 8.98
N ARG A 35 7.31 -16.82 10.11
CA ARG A 35 7.55 -17.55 11.36
C ARG A 35 7.03 -18.99 11.34
N VAL A 36 5.88 -19.24 10.71
CA VAL A 36 5.21 -20.55 10.80
C VAL A 36 5.87 -21.61 9.90
N ASN A 37 6.32 -21.25 8.70
CA ASN A 37 6.89 -22.23 7.76
C ASN A 37 8.33 -22.67 8.10
N VAL A 38 9.15 -21.79 8.68
CA VAL A 38 10.54 -22.14 9.05
C VAL A 38 10.58 -23.07 10.28
N LEU A 39 9.69 -22.87 11.25
CA LEU A 39 9.62 -23.73 12.44
C LEU A 39 9.10 -25.15 12.10
N LEU A 40 8.15 -25.27 11.17
CA LEU A 40 7.65 -26.58 10.71
C LEU A 40 8.68 -27.35 9.87
N PHE A 41 9.52 -26.65 9.08
CA PHE A 41 10.57 -27.30 8.29
C PHE A 41 11.73 -27.81 9.17
N LEU A 42 12.07 -27.08 10.24
CA LEU A 42 13.13 -27.48 11.17
C LEU A 42 12.71 -28.59 12.15
N ALA A 43 11.41 -28.74 12.42
CA ALA A 43 10.90 -29.77 13.35
C ALA A 43 10.87 -31.20 12.76
N ARG A 44 11.02 -31.36 11.44
CA ARG A 44 10.87 -32.67 10.77
C ARG A 44 12.20 -33.37 10.41
N PHE A 45 13.33 -32.73 10.66
CA PHE A 45 14.65 -33.34 10.49
C PHE A 45 15.16 -33.92 11.80
N LYS A 46 14.99 -35.23 11.98
CA LYS A 46 15.65 -36.00 13.04
C LYS A 46 16.82 -36.79 12.40
N PRO A 47 18.05 -36.24 12.35
CA PRO A 47 19.17 -36.96 11.77
C PRO A 47 19.70 -37.99 12.78
N ASP A 48 19.43 -39.27 12.53
CA ASP A 48 19.84 -40.39 13.39
C ASP A 48 21.33 -40.79 13.26
N ASN A 49 22.17 -39.99 12.61
CA ASN A 49 23.59 -40.30 12.41
C ASN A 49 24.50 -39.21 12.99
N ALA A 50 25.34 -39.59 13.98
CA ALA A 50 26.25 -38.70 14.71
C ALA A 50 27.31 -38.01 13.81
N VAL A 51 27.56 -38.55 12.62
CA VAL A 51 28.48 -37.98 11.62
C VAL A 51 27.90 -36.72 10.95
N ILE A 52 26.57 -36.62 10.82
CA ILE A 52 25.90 -35.52 10.12
C ILE A 52 25.86 -34.23 10.97
N LYS A 53 25.93 -34.35 12.31
CA LYS A 53 25.85 -33.21 13.25
C LYS A 53 26.98 -32.17 13.11
N ARG A 54 28.12 -32.52 12.50
CA ARG A 54 29.27 -31.61 12.34
C ARG A 54 29.15 -30.71 11.10
N SER A 55 28.37 -31.11 10.08
CA SER A 55 28.18 -30.35 8.82
C SER A 55 26.85 -29.59 8.72
N ILE A 56 25.87 -29.83 9.59
CA ILE A 56 24.56 -29.14 9.51
C ILE A 56 24.64 -27.68 9.99
N LYS A 57 25.52 -27.37 10.96
CA LYS A 57 25.63 -26.02 11.54
C LYS A 57 26.02 -24.94 10.51
N PRO A 58 27.05 -25.12 9.66
CA PRO A 58 27.35 -24.12 8.64
C PRO A 58 26.26 -24.05 7.57
N ILE A 59 25.63 -25.17 7.21
CA ILE A 59 24.54 -25.21 6.21
C ILE A 59 23.32 -24.42 6.70
N ALA A 60 22.91 -24.61 7.95
CA ALA A 60 21.78 -23.88 8.54
C ALA A 60 22.06 -22.37 8.64
N LEU A 61 23.30 -21.98 8.95
CA LEU A 61 23.70 -20.58 9.01
C LEU A 61 23.72 -19.93 7.62
N ILE A 62 24.23 -20.65 6.61
CA ILE A 62 24.19 -20.21 5.21
C ILE A 62 22.76 -20.11 4.70
N LEU A 63 21.89 -21.09 4.97
CA LEU A 63 20.47 -21.02 4.60
C LEU A 63 19.77 -19.84 5.27
N SER A 64 20.05 -19.57 6.54
CA SER A 64 19.53 -18.41 7.27
C SER A 64 20.01 -17.09 6.66
N CYS A 65 21.28 -16.99 6.26
CA CYS A 65 21.82 -15.82 5.56
C CYS A 65 21.22 -15.64 4.16
N LEU A 66 20.96 -16.74 3.43
CA LEU A 66 20.32 -16.70 2.10
C LEU A 66 18.83 -16.30 2.18
N LEU A 67 18.11 -16.72 3.23
CA LEU A 67 16.74 -16.29 3.48
C LEU A 67 16.65 -14.81 3.89
N LEU A 68 17.61 -14.32 4.67
CA LEU A 68 17.71 -12.89 5.03
C LEU A 68 18.11 -12.02 3.83
N ALA A 69 19.00 -12.50 2.95
CA ALA A 69 19.39 -11.80 1.72
C ALA A 69 18.26 -11.72 0.68
N SER A 70 17.28 -12.63 0.72
CA SER A 70 16.11 -12.57 -0.17
C SER A 70 15.12 -11.46 0.20
N CYS A 71 15.12 -10.98 1.44
CA CYS A 71 14.28 -9.85 1.84
C CYS A 71 14.80 -8.50 1.31
N SER A 72 16.10 -8.35 1.06
CA SER A 72 16.68 -7.12 0.53
C SER A 72 16.62 -6.99 -0.99
N SER A 73 16.32 -8.08 -1.70
CA SER A 73 16.32 -8.12 -3.17
C SER A 73 14.95 -7.97 -3.82
N LEU A 74 13.88 -7.79 -3.04
CA LEU A 74 12.62 -7.26 -3.57
C LEU A 74 12.75 -5.74 -3.78
N LYS A 75 13.63 -5.36 -4.71
CA LYS A 75 13.44 -4.09 -5.41
C LYS A 75 12.20 -4.31 -6.26
N VAL A 76 11.05 -3.82 -5.78
CA VAL A 76 9.93 -3.58 -6.67
C VAL A 76 10.51 -2.71 -7.78
N GLU A 77 10.68 -3.25 -8.99
CA GLU A 77 10.95 -2.42 -10.16
C GLU A 77 9.71 -1.55 -10.32
N LEU A 78 9.78 -0.40 -9.69
CA LEU A 78 8.82 0.67 -9.86
C LEU A 78 8.95 1.05 -11.33
N ARG A 79 7.91 0.78 -12.13
CA ARG A 79 7.83 1.09 -13.57
C ARG A 79 8.50 2.44 -13.88
N ASP A 80 9.10 2.49 -15.07
CA ASP A 80 9.43 3.76 -15.72
C ASP A 80 8.22 4.69 -15.67
N TRP A 81 8.48 6.00 -15.53
CA TRP A 81 7.43 7.00 -15.34
C TRP A 81 6.48 7.03 -16.55
N PRO A 82 5.23 6.56 -16.43
CA PRO A 82 4.32 6.45 -17.56
C PRO A 82 3.87 7.82 -18.09
N ALA A 83 3.66 7.92 -19.40
CA ALA A 83 3.24 9.15 -20.06
C ALA A 83 1.80 9.58 -19.71
N ASN A 84 0.97 8.65 -19.23
CA ASN A 84 -0.40 8.89 -18.78
C ASN A 84 -0.49 9.32 -17.30
N TRP A 85 0.65 9.45 -16.60
CA TRP A 85 0.69 10.03 -15.26
C TRP A 85 1.03 11.53 -15.34
N PRO A 86 0.71 12.33 -14.31
CA PRO A 86 1.26 13.67 -14.20
C PRO A 86 2.79 13.59 -14.23
N SER A 87 3.46 14.60 -14.75
CA SER A 87 4.93 14.58 -14.88
C SER A 87 5.63 14.42 -13.52
N GLU A 88 6.77 13.73 -13.46
CA GLU A 88 7.55 13.64 -12.22
C GLU A 88 7.90 15.04 -11.65
N SER A 89 8.19 16.01 -12.53
CA SER A 89 8.43 17.41 -12.15
C SER A 89 7.24 18.10 -11.46
N TYR A 90 6.01 17.65 -11.72
CA TYR A 90 4.82 18.13 -10.99
C TYR A 90 4.92 17.68 -9.53
N PHE A 91 5.25 16.41 -9.29
CA PHE A 91 5.39 15.86 -7.95
C PHE A 91 6.59 16.43 -7.20
N GLN A 92 7.72 16.64 -7.87
CA GLN A 92 8.85 17.39 -7.32
C GLN A 92 8.42 18.79 -6.87
N ALA A 93 7.73 19.55 -7.73
CA ALA A 93 7.29 20.90 -7.40
C ALA A 93 6.28 20.95 -6.23
N VAL A 94 5.42 19.93 -6.09
CA VAL A 94 4.53 19.81 -4.91
C VAL A 94 5.34 19.51 -3.66
N TYR A 95 6.25 18.54 -3.72
CA TYR A 95 7.09 18.14 -2.61
C TYR A 95 7.97 19.30 -2.11
N ASP A 96 8.60 20.05 -3.02
CA ASP A 96 9.48 21.17 -2.70
C ASP A 96 8.79 22.30 -1.92
N ARG A 97 7.47 22.43 -2.05
CA ARG A 97 6.66 23.42 -1.32
C ARG A 97 6.23 22.96 0.07
N ASP A 98 6.28 21.65 0.34
CA ASP A 98 5.82 21.05 1.60
C ASP A 98 7.00 20.83 2.56
N GLN A 99 7.42 21.90 3.24
CA GLN A 99 8.53 21.86 4.19
C GLN A 99 8.24 20.95 5.39
N ALA A 100 6.98 20.81 5.78
CA ALA A 100 6.59 19.96 6.90
C ALA A 100 6.82 18.48 6.56
N ASN A 101 6.34 18.04 5.39
CA ASN A 101 6.59 16.67 4.94
C ASN A 101 8.08 16.40 4.67
N GLN A 102 8.82 17.37 4.13
CA GLN A 102 10.28 17.26 3.92
C GLN A 102 11.08 17.00 5.20
N ALA A 103 10.57 17.40 6.37
CA ALA A 103 11.22 17.16 7.64
C ALA A 103 11.22 15.68 8.04
N ASP A 104 10.21 14.92 7.59
CA ASP A 104 9.97 13.54 8.02
C ASP A 104 10.07 12.50 6.87
N GLN A 105 9.95 12.92 5.62
CA GLN A 105 9.96 12.05 4.44
C GLN A 105 10.85 12.62 3.34
N SER A 106 11.77 11.83 2.80
CA SER A 106 12.59 12.21 1.65
C SER A 106 11.80 12.17 0.32
N TYR A 107 12.24 12.91 -0.70
CA TYR A 107 11.61 12.86 -2.03
C TYR A 107 11.59 11.45 -2.61
N ALA A 108 12.66 10.68 -2.39
CA ALA A 108 12.77 9.30 -2.86
C ALA A 108 11.71 8.39 -2.21
N GLU A 109 11.36 8.61 -0.95
CA GLU A 109 10.28 7.89 -0.28
C GLU A 109 8.90 8.35 -0.76
N TYR A 110 8.70 9.67 -0.85
CA TYR A 110 7.47 10.27 -1.37
C TYR A 110 7.11 9.73 -2.76
N ILE A 111 8.08 9.70 -3.69
CA ILE A 111 7.82 9.26 -5.06
C ILE A 111 7.47 7.78 -5.13
N VAL A 112 8.02 6.93 -4.25
CA VAL A 112 7.62 5.51 -4.16
C VAL A 112 6.12 5.39 -3.85
N TRP A 113 5.60 6.23 -2.96
CA TRP A 113 4.17 6.24 -2.64
C TRP A 113 3.32 6.78 -3.77
N VAL A 114 3.76 7.83 -4.48
CA VAL A 114 3.08 8.28 -5.71
C VAL A 114 2.98 7.14 -6.72
N LYS A 115 4.07 6.41 -6.97
CA LYS A 115 4.05 5.27 -7.89
C LYS A 115 3.07 4.18 -7.43
N ARG A 116 3.05 3.83 -6.12
CA ARG A 116 2.12 2.85 -5.56
C ARG A 116 0.65 3.27 -5.68
N PHE A 117 0.36 4.56 -5.57
CA PHE A 117 -0.99 5.07 -5.77
C PHE A 117 -1.50 4.69 -7.16
N TYR A 118 -0.69 4.93 -8.20
CA TYR A 118 -1.09 4.65 -9.58
C TYR A 118 -1.00 3.17 -9.95
N SER A 119 0.14 2.53 -9.69
CA SER A 119 0.42 1.15 -10.11
C SER A 119 -0.21 0.07 -9.21
N GLY A 120 -0.70 0.47 -8.05
CA GLY A 120 -1.23 -0.43 -7.04
C GLY A 120 -0.17 -0.97 -6.07
N TRP A 121 -0.69 -1.67 -5.06
CA TRP A 121 0.04 -2.23 -3.91
C TRP A 121 -0.79 -3.34 -3.27
N VAL A 122 -0.27 -4.01 -2.23
CA VAL A 122 -0.86 -5.24 -1.67
C VAL A 122 -2.35 -5.13 -1.29
N PHE A 123 -2.82 -3.97 -0.84
CA PHE A 123 -4.22 -3.76 -0.45
C PHE A 123 -5.10 -3.14 -1.54
N TYR A 124 -4.48 -2.63 -2.61
CA TYR A 124 -5.19 -2.09 -3.76
C TYR A 124 -4.40 -2.44 -5.03
N PRO A 125 -4.48 -3.70 -5.50
CA PRO A 125 -3.56 -4.24 -6.49
C PRO A 125 -3.65 -3.57 -7.85
N SER A 126 -4.82 -3.05 -8.22
CA SER A 126 -5.05 -2.35 -9.48
C SER A 126 -4.56 -0.91 -9.48
N GLY A 127 -4.39 -0.31 -8.29
CA GLY A 127 -4.11 1.10 -8.14
C GLY A 127 -5.16 2.00 -8.77
N TRP A 128 -4.82 3.29 -8.88
CA TRP A 128 -5.63 4.28 -9.57
C TRP A 128 -5.75 3.97 -11.07
N ASP A 129 -4.69 3.50 -11.71
CA ASP A 129 -4.69 3.19 -13.15
C ASP A 129 -5.78 2.16 -13.48
N GLY A 130 -5.84 1.05 -12.74
CA GLY A 130 -6.83 0.01 -13.03
C GLY A 130 -8.27 0.48 -12.78
N MET A 131 -8.51 1.39 -11.83
CA MET A 131 -9.83 1.98 -11.63
C MET A 131 -10.22 2.92 -12.77
N VAL A 132 -9.28 3.74 -13.24
CA VAL A 132 -9.51 4.63 -14.40
C VAL A 132 -9.78 3.82 -15.66
N GLU A 133 -8.98 2.78 -15.93
CA GLU A 133 -9.18 1.92 -17.10
C GLU A 133 -10.56 1.23 -17.07
N GLN A 134 -11.02 0.76 -15.90
CA GLN A 134 -12.36 0.19 -15.75
C GLN A 134 -13.46 1.22 -16.05
N LEU A 135 -13.33 2.44 -15.53
CA LEU A 135 -14.28 3.52 -15.82
C LEU A 135 -14.31 3.85 -17.31
N LEU A 136 -13.15 4.05 -17.94
CA LEU A 136 -13.05 4.43 -19.35
C LEU A 136 -13.56 3.33 -20.29
N ALA A 137 -13.40 2.05 -19.92
CA ALA A 137 -13.91 0.92 -20.69
C ALA A 137 -15.44 0.91 -20.81
N THR A 138 -16.16 1.63 -19.94
CA THR A 138 -17.63 1.76 -20.01
C THR A 138 -18.11 2.89 -20.93
N LYS A 139 -17.19 3.70 -21.46
CA LYS A 139 -17.52 4.89 -22.26
C LYS A 139 -17.36 4.59 -23.74
N GLU A 140 -18.49 4.47 -24.45
CA GLU A 140 -18.52 4.29 -25.90
C GLU A 140 -18.25 5.60 -26.66
N ASP A 141 -18.74 6.73 -26.16
CA ASP A 141 -18.50 8.04 -26.76
C ASP A 141 -17.04 8.47 -26.55
N PRO A 142 -16.23 8.63 -27.62
CA PRO A 142 -14.84 9.05 -27.51
C PRO A 142 -14.64 10.43 -26.87
N VAL A 143 -15.59 11.35 -27.06
CA VAL A 143 -15.52 12.70 -26.48
C VAL A 143 -15.72 12.63 -24.97
N LEU A 144 -16.76 11.92 -24.52
CA LEU A 144 -17.01 11.69 -23.10
C LEU A 144 -15.87 10.90 -22.45
N GLN A 145 -15.35 9.88 -23.12
CA GLN A 145 -14.20 9.11 -22.64
C GLN A 145 -12.95 10.00 -22.47
N ALA A 146 -12.67 10.89 -23.42
CA ALA A 146 -11.56 11.84 -23.33
C ALA A 146 -11.73 12.82 -22.17
N TRP A 147 -12.96 13.31 -21.95
CA TRP A 147 -13.28 14.17 -20.81
C TRP A 147 -13.02 13.47 -19.48
N PHE A 148 -13.55 12.25 -19.28
CA PHE A 148 -13.29 11.47 -18.07
C PHE A 148 -11.79 11.20 -17.87
N ARG A 149 -11.05 10.90 -18.93
CA ARG A 149 -9.59 10.69 -18.85
C ARG A 149 -8.89 11.93 -18.30
N GLN A 150 -9.25 13.12 -18.77
CA GLN A 150 -8.66 14.38 -18.30
C GLN A 150 -9.03 14.67 -16.84
N GLU A 151 -10.30 14.52 -16.47
CA GLU A 151 -10.76 14.77 -15.10
C GLU A 151 -10.13 13.80 -14.11
N MET A 152 -10.02 12.51 -14.46
CA MET A 152 -9.38 11.51 -13.62
C MET A 152 -7.86 11.70 -13.51
N LEU A 153 -7.21 12.22 -14.55
CA LEU A 153 -5.79 12.60 -14.50
C LEU A 153 -5.58 13.74 -13.50
N ALA A 154 -6.39 14.80 -13.59
CA ALA A 154 -6.32 15.95 -12.70
C ALA A 154 -6.64 15.59 -11.25
N LEU A 155 -7.70 14.80 -11.04
CA LEU A 155 -8.09 14.32 -9.72
C LEU A 155 -7.02 13.41 -9.11
N GLY A 156 -6.52 12.44 -9.88
CA GLY A 156 -5.45 11.55 -9.46
C GLY A 156 -4.19 12.31 -9.05
N ALA A 157 -3.83 13.38 -9.77
CA ALA A 157 -2.68 14.22 -9.43
C ALA A 157 -2.81 14.90 -8.05
N ARG A 158 -4.02 15.36 -7.70
CA ARG A 158 -4.30 16.01 -6.41
C ARG A 158 -4.35 15.02 -5.26
N ILE A 159 -5.00 13.87 -5.48
CA ILE A 159 -5.12 12.82 -4.47
C ILE A 159 -3.75 12.22 -4.19
N SER A 160 -3.00 11.82 -5.22
CA SER A 160 -1.69 11.18 -5.08
C SER A 160 -0.68 12.08 -4.40
N SER A 161 -0.66 13.37 -4.73
CA SER A 161 0.30 14.31 -4.13
C SER A 161 0.07 14.53 -2.64
N GLU A 162 -1.17 14.39 -2.18
CA GLU A 162 -1.50 14.46 -0.76
C GLU A 162 -1.31 13.11 -0.05
N TRP A 163 -1.83 12.03 -0.64
CA TRP A 163 -1.81 10.70 -0.03
C TRP A 163 -0.39 10.13 0.12
N ALA A 164 0.53 10.51 -0.78
CA ALA A 164 1.92 10.02 -0.77
C ALA A 164 2.80 10.62 0.34
N LYS A 165 2.32 11.68 1.01
CA LYS A 165 3.01 12.28 2.17
C LYS A 165 3.12 11.28 3.32
N ASP A 166 4.01 11.56 4.26
CA ASP A 166 4.05 10.84 5.53
C ASP A 166 2.70 10.95 6.27
N ASP A 167 2.38 9.90 7.01
CA ASP A 167 1.10 9.72 7.70
C ASP A 167 0.77 10.87 8.66
N ASN A 168 1.79 11.55 9.21
CA ASN A 168 1.61 12.68 10.12
C ASN A 168 1.22 13.98 9.41
N HIS A 169 1.44 14.08 8.10
CA HIS A 169 1.23 15.30 7.32
C HIS A 169 0.06 15.20 6.35
N ARG A 170 -0.34 13.98 5.96
CA ARG A 170 -1.40 13.79 4.95
C ARG A 170 -2.81 14.05 5.50
N LEU A 171 -3.60 14.76 4.71
CA LEU A 171 -5.04 14.99 4.90
C LEU A 171 -5.88 13.88 4.24
N ILE A 172 -5.34 13.25 3.19
CA ILE A 172 -5.96 12.14 2.48
C ILE A 172 -5.29 10.83 2.89
N ASN A 173 -6.05 9.90 3.44
CA ASN A 173 -5.55 8.59 3.86
C ASN A 173 -6.14 7.45 3.02
N SER A 174 -5.65 6.23 3.25
CA SER A 174 -6.07 5.04 2.49
C SER A 174 -7.56 4.71 2.61
N ARG A 175 -8.23 5.10 3.70
CA ARG A 175 -9.69 4.92 3.83
C ARG A 175 -10.45 5.78 2.81
N HIS A 176 -9.98 6.99 2.51
CA HIS A 176 -10.60 7.82 1.45
C HIS A 176 -10.44 7.15 0.09
N LEU A 177 -9.27 6.58 -0.22
CA LEU A 177 -9.06 5.86 -1.48
C LEU A 177 -10.00 4.67 -1.63
N LEU A 178 -10.20 3.90 -0.55
CA LEU A 178 -11.15 2.79 -0.54
C LEU A 178 -12.58 3.27 -0.73
N ASN A 179 -13.01 4.32 -0.02
CA ASN A 179 -14.35 4.89 -0.16
C ASN A 179 -14.61 5.43 -1.58
N TRP A 180 -13.64 6.14 -2.16
CA TRP A 180 -13.77 6.69 -3.51
C TRP A 180 -13.74 5.60 -4.57
N SER A 181 -12.89 4.59 -4.44
CA SER A 181 -12.87 3.47 -5.40
C SER A 181 -14.14 2.63 -5.36
N ASP A 182 -14.73 2.43 -4.17
CA ASP A 182 -16.05 1.81 -4.02
C ASP A 182 -17.14 2.67 -4.69
N ALA A 183 -17.16 3.97 -4.40
CA ALA A 183 -18.13 4.89 -4.97
C ALA A 183 -18.03 4.93 -6.50
N VAL A 184 -16.83 4.99 -7.08
CA VAL A 184 -16.64 4.97 -8.54
C VAL A 184 -17.25 3.72 -9.14
N ARG A 185 -16.98 2.54 -8.57
CA ARG A 185 -17.56 1.27 -9.05
C ARG A 185 -19.09 1.28 -8.98
N ARG A 186 -19.67 1.83 -7.92
CA ARG A 186 -21.14 1.94 -7.76
C ARG A 186 -21.75 2.96 -8.73
N SER A 187 -21.07 4.08 -8.95
CA SER A 187 -21.53 5.09 -9.90
C SER A 187 -21.58 4.57 -11.33
N VAL A 188 -20.65 3.70 -11.71
CA VAL A 188 -20.66 3.01 -13.01
C VAL A 188 -21.91 2.16 -13.19
N ALA A 189 -22.30 1.41 -12.15
CA ALA A 189 -23.51 0.60 -12.18
C ALA A 189 -24.81 1.44 -12.25
N GLN A 190 -24.77 2.70 -11.83
CA GLN A 190 -25.93 3.59 -11.76
C GLN A 190 -25.94 4.69 -12.83
N GLY A 191 -24.90 4.79 -13.67
CA GLY A 191 -24.75 5.87 -14.65
C GLY A 191 -24.61 7.26 -14.03
N GLN A 192 -23.96 7.36 -12.85
CA GLN A 192 -23.82 8.59 -12.06
C GLN A 192 -22.37 9.08 -11.95
N GLU A 193 -21.49 8.66 -12.86
CA GLU A 193 -20.04 8.88 -12.73
C GLU A 193 -19.67 10.36 -12.85
N GLU A 194 -20.40 11.14 -13.66
CA GLU A 194 -20.17 12.59 -13.79
C GLU A 194 -20.48 13.32 -12.49
N TRP A 195 -21.62 13.02 -11.87
CA TRP A 195 -22.01 13.58 -10.59
C TRP A 195 -21.01 13.19 -9.50
N LEU A 196 -20.70 11.90 -9.39
CA LEU A 196 -19.76 11.42 -8.38
C LEU A 196 -18.39 12.09 -8.52
N LEU A 197 -17.90 12.25 -9.75
CA LEU A 197 -16.61 12.88 -9.99
C LEU A 197 -16.58 14.35 -9.53
N ALA A 198 -17.70 15.08 -9.68
CA ALA A 198 -17.84 16.42 -9.14
C ALA A 198 -17.81 16.42 -7.59
N GLU A 199 -18.52 15.49 -6.95
CA GLU A 199 -18.54 15.36 -5.48
C GLU A 199 -17.15 15.02 -4.91
N ILE A 200 -16.43 14.06 -5.52
CA ILE A 200 -15.08 13.70 -5.08
C ILE A 200 -14.13 14.89 -5.28
N ASN A 201 -14.25 15.63 -6.40
CA ASN A 201 -13.43 16.82 -6.62
C ASN A 201 -13.66 17.90 -5.54
N GLN A 202 -14.92 18.09 -5.12
CA GLN A 202 -15.29 19.00 -4.05
C GLN A 202 -14.75 18.53 -2.70
N ASP A 203 -14.86 17.23 -2.40
CA ASP A 203 -14.34 16.66 -1.16
C ASP A 203 -12.80 16.76 -1.08
N VAL A 204 -12.09 16.46 -2.17
CA VAL A 204 -10.63 16.66 -2.24
C VAL A 204 -10.29 18.14 -2.06
N ALA A 205 -11.04 19.06 -2.68
CA ALA A 205 -10.79 20.50 -2.48
C ALA A 205 -11.01 20.91 -1.03
N GLY A 206 -12.09 20.43 -0.41
CA GLY A 206 -12.44 20.72 0.96
C GLY A 206 -11.48 20.13 1.99
N LEU A 207 -10.92 18.94 1.71
CA LEU A 207 -9.89 18.35 2.57
C LEU A 207 -8.62 19.19 2.48
N LEU A 208 -8.15 19.51 1.27
CA LEU A 208 -6.90 20.24 1.04
C LEU A 208 -6.92 21.69 1.53
N ASN A 209 -8.09 22.33 1.54
CA ASN A 209 -8.25 23.69 2.08
C ASN A 209 -8.72 23.73 3.55
N GLY A 210 -8.96 22.56 4.16
CA GLY A 210 -9.42 22.43 5.54
C GLY A 210 -10.89 22.81 5.79
N SER A 211 -11.71 22.99 4.75
CA SER A 211 -13.14 23.28 4.91
C SER A 211 -13.97 22.07 5.34
N ILE A 212 -13.46 20.85 5.12
CA ILE A 212 -14.05 19.62 5.66
C ILE A 212 -12.98 18.76 6.33
N THR A 213 -13.39 17.87 7.23
CA THR A 213 -12.48 16.99 7.96
C THR A 213 -12.43 15.61 7.35
N ALA A 214 -11.34 14.87 7.55
CA ALA A 214 -11.21 13.48 7.09
C ALA A 214 -12.32 12.54 7.62
N SER A 215 -12.98 12.88 8.71
CA SER A 215 -14.10 12.10 9.25
C SER A 215 -15.42 12.31 8.50
N SER A 216 -15.58 13.39 7.72
CA SER A 216 -16.83 13.64 6.98
C SER A 216 -16.96 12.81 5.71
N ILE A 217 -15.89 12.16 5.27
CA ILE A 217 -15.85 11.28 4.09
C ILE A 217 -16.07 9.83 4.53
N GLU A 218 -17.33 9.46 4.67
CA GLU A 218 -17.77 8.10 5.04
C GLU A 218 -18.27 7.32 3.81
N GLU A 219 -18.24 5.98 3.87
CA GLU A 219 -18.70 5.09 2.78
C GLU A 219 -20.12 5.44 2.29
N LYS A 220 -21.03 5.73 3.22
CA LYS A 220 -22.43 6.08 2.93
C LYS A 220 -22.64 7.48 2.34
N ARG A 221 -21.58 8.30 2.19
CA ARG A 221 -21.69 9.69 1.75
C ARG A 221 -22.23 9.80 0.32
N TYR A 222 -21.74 8.94 -0.57
CA TYR A 222 -22.12 8.97 -1.99
C TYR A 222 -23.34 8.09 -2.26
N PHE A 223 -23.41 6.96 -1.56
CA PHE A 223 -24.48 5.99 -1.78
C PHE A 223 -24.80 5.30 -0.45
N SER A 224 -26.01 5.53 0.07
CA SER A 224 -26.49 4.85 1.28
C SER A 224 -26.53 3.33 1.07
N ARG A 225 -26.43 2.58 2.18
CA ARG A 225 -26.56 1.11 2.19
C ARG A 225 -28.03 0.67 2.24
N SER A 226 -28.98 1.56 1.98
CA SER A 226 -30.41 1.28 2.17
C SER A 226 -30.93 0.30 1.13
N SER A 227 -31.09 -0.96 1.56
CA SER A 227 -32.24 -1.83 1.30
C SER A 227 -33.02 -1.58 0.01
N ASP A 228 -32.50 -2.04 -1.12
CA ASP A 228 -33.35 -2.50 -2.22
C ASP A 228 -32.81 -3.86 -2.66
N GLY A 229 -33.67 -4.86 -2.49
CA GLY A 229 -33.32 -6.25 -2.27
C GLY A 229 -32.75 -6.98 -3.48
N ASP A 230 -31.78 -7.83 -3.19
CA ASP A 230 -31.79 -9.25 -3.55
C ASP A 230 -30.67 -9.88 -2.71
N GLU A 231 -31.03 -10.44 -1.55
CA GLU A 231 -30.23 -11.51 -0.95
C GLU A 231 -30.27 -12.68 -1.94
N ARG A 232 -29.41 -12.62 -2.95
CA ARG A 232 -28.95 -13.84 -3.61
C ARG A 232 -27.72 -14.29 -2.86
N ASP A 233 -28.00 -15.19 -1.93
CA ASP A 233 -27.06 -16.13 -1.33
C ASP A 233 -26.39 -16.97 -2.43
N ASP A 234 -25.50 -16.34 -3.19
CA ASP A 234 -24.62 -17.06 -4.10
C ASP A 234 -23.38 -17.42 -3.27
N GLU A 235 -23.52 -18.55 -2.58
CA GLU A 235 -22.48 -19.45 -2.13
C GLU A 235 -21.20 -19.32 -2.98
N PHE A 236 -20.21 -18.59 -2.46
CA PHE A 236 -18.86 -18.58 -3.01
C PHE A 236 -18.16 -19.87 -2.58
N ASP A 237 -18.30 -20.91 -3.39
CA ASP A 237 -17.41 -22.07 -3.36
C ASP A 237 -15.99 -21.62 -3.76
N PHE A 238 -15.07 -21.71 -2.79
CA PHE A 238 -13.62 -21.68 -2.98
C PHE A 238 -13.04 -23.07 -2.66
#